data_AF-A0A931ZTZ3-F1
#
_entry.id   AF-A0A931ZTZ3-F1
#
_cell.length_a   1.000
_cell.length_b   1.000
_cell.length_c   1.000
_cell.angle_alpha   90.00
_cell.angle_beta   90.00
_cell.angle_gamma   90.00
#
_symmetry.space_group_name_H-M   'P 1'
#
loop_
_entity.id
_entity.type
_entity.pdbx_description
1 polymer ?
#
loop_
_entity_poly.entity_id
_entity_poly.type
_entity_poly.pdbx_seq_one_letter_code
_entity_poly.pdbx_strand_id
1 'polypeptide(L)'
;MTRGGPSMATPAYRVGIVSLSNGFAAKTRWRGRVYYGRREGGGLTYRLSGGIAVRPAPRWSLSVDPNYLRHVDHQQYVTELAGGPVATYSRRYVFATVDQSTWLAQIRFNYTIKAGPHGRSLRRALRRERPVLRSRRAAGAAGPGAPNLRHGREHDHA
;
A
#
# COMPACT_ATOMS: atom_id res chain seq x y z
N MET A 1 0.84 -28.43 2.56
CA MET A 1 2.17 -29.00 2.86
C MET A 1 2.25 -29.20 4.36
N THR A 2 2.25 -30.44 4.82
CA THR A 2 2.62 -30.77 6.20
C THR A 2 4.11 -30.45 6.36
N ARG A 3 4.54 -29.87 7.50
CA ARG A 3 5.96 -29.65 7.76
C ARG A 3 6.67 -31.00 7.79
N GLY A 4 7.28 -31.42 6.68
CA GLY A 4 8.10 -32.64 6.58
C GLY A 4 7.37 -33.97 6.80
N GLY A 5 6.05 -34.02 6.70
CA GLY A 5 5.27 -35.26 6.86
C GLY A 5 5.02 -36.00 5.55
N PRO A 6 4.44 -37.22 5.59
CA PRO A 6 4.07 -37.98 4.41
C PRO A 6 3.05 -37.22 3.55
N SER A 7 3.07 -37.48 2.24
CA SER A 7 2.04 -36.96 1.33
C SER A 7 0.68 -37.53 1.71
N MET A 8 -0.31 -36.66 1.93
CA MET A 8 -1.68 -37.03 2.27
C MET A 8 -2.65 -36.44 1.26
N ALA A 9 -3.73 -37.18 0.99
CA ALA A 9 -4.82 -36.67 0.18
C ALA A 9 -5.36 -35.38 0.82
N THR A 10 -5.50 -34.33 0.01
CA THR A 10 -6.11 -33.07 0.47
C THR A 10 -7.62 -33.21 0.34
N PRO A 11 -8.40 -33.14 1.44
CA PRO A 11 -9.84 -33.26 1.37
C PRO A 11 -10.45 -32.10 0.58
N ALA A 12 -11.60 -32.32 -0.07
CA ALA A 12 -12.31 -31.24 -0.74
C ALA A 12 -12.67 -30.14 0.27
N TYR A 13 -12.65 -28.89 -0.20
CA TYR A 13 -12.82 -27.70 0.63
C TYR A 13 -13.99 -26.85 0.13
N ARG A 14 -14.91 -26.50 1.03
CA ARG A 14 -16.05 -25.63 0.76
C ARG A 14 -15.90 -24.35 1.56
N VAL A 15 -16.22 -23.21 0.93
CA VAL A 15 -16.09 -21.89 1.53
C VAL A 15 -17.33 -21.05 1.29
N GLY A 16 -17.78 -20.37 2.34
CA GLY A 16 -18.81 -19.34 2.31
C GLY A 16 -18.25 -18.02 2.83
N ILE A 17 -18.53 -16.93 2.13
CA ILE A 17 -18.08 -15.59 2.51
C ILE A 17 -19.26 -14.64 2.46
N VAL A 18 -19.51 -13.97 3.58
CA VAL A 18 -20.51 -12.91 3.69
C VAL A 18 -19.78 -11.62 4.01
N SER A 19 -20.04 -10.55 3.26
CA SER A 19 -19.44 -9.25 3.48
C SER A 19 -20.52 -8.17 3.50
N LEU A 20 -20.44 -7.27 4.48
CA LEU A 20 -21.29 -6.11 4.63
C LEU A 20 -20.42 -4.87 4.79
N SER A 21 -20.85 -3.76 4.21
CA SER A 21 -20.18 -2.47 4.37
C SER A 21 -21.13 -1.33 4.03
N ASN A 22 -20.81 -0.13 4.49
CA ASN A 22 -21.49 1.08 4.04
C ASN A 22 -20.76 1.81 2.90
N GLY A 23 -21.37 2.90 2.45
CA GLY A 23 -20.88 3.71 1.33
C GLY A 23 -19.47 4.27 1.53
N PHE A 24 -18.71 4.35 0.44
CA PHE A 24 -17.31 4.80 0.45
C PHE A 24 -17.15 6.26 0.94
N ALA A 25 -18.15 7.11 0.68
CA ALA A 25 -18.14 8.53 1.05
C ALA A 25 -18.68 8.83 2.45
N ALA A 26 -19.08 7.82 3.23
CA ALA A 26 -19.62 8.03 4.57
C ALA A 26 -18.55 8.61 5.52
N LYS A 27 -18.95 9.55 6.39
CA LYS A 27 -18.07 10.15 7.42
C LYS A 27 -17.55 9.11 8.41
N THR A 28 -18.40 8.13 8.73
CA THR A 28 -18.08 6.93 9.50
C THR A 28 -18.22 5.75 8.57
N ARG A 29 -17.13 5.01 8.38
CA ARG A 29 -17.10 3.84 7.51
C ARG A 29 -17.05 2.59 8.36
N TRP A 30 -17.82 1.59 7.97
CA TRP A 30 -17.79 0.30 8.61
C TRP A 30 -17.81 -0.82 7.58
N ARG A 31 -17.22 -1.94 7.97
CA ARG A 31 -17.24 -3.20 7.23
C ARG A 31 -17.28 -4.37 8.20
N GLY A 32 -17.93 -5.44 7.77
CA GLY A 32 -17.95 -6.73 8.44
C GLY A 32 -17.78 -7.82 7.40
N ARG A 33 -17.01 -8.85 7.73
CA ARG A 33 -16.84 -10.02 6.88
C ARG A 33 -16.79 -11.27 7.73
N VAL A 34 -17.66 -12.22 7.37
CA VAL A 34 -17.67 -13.58 7.91
C VAL A 34 -17.15 -14.52 6.83
N TYR A 35 -16.25 -15.38 7.23
CA TYR A 35 -15.70 -16.45 6.40
C TYR A 35 -15.91 -17.76 7.14
N TYR A 36 -16.49 -18.74 6.46
CA TYR A 36 -16.66 -20.08 6.96
C TYR A 36 -16.15 -21.07 5.92
N GLY A 37 -15.21 -21.91 6.34
CA GLY A 37 -14.54 -22.89 5.51
C GLY A 37 -14.61 -24.26 6.17
N ARG A 38 -14.96 -25.30 5.41
CA ARG A 38 -15.00 -26.67 5.92
C ARG A 38 -14.38 -27.64 4.93
N ARG A 39 -13.60 -28.58 5.45
CA ARG A 39 -13.02 -29.71 4.71
C ARG A 39 -13.82 -30.97 4.96
N GLU A 40 -13.89 -31.86 3.98
CA GLU A 40 -14.58 -33.16 4.13
C GLU A 40 -13.95 -34.04 5.23
N GLY A 41 -12.65 -33.90 5.48
CA GLY A 41 -11.93 -34.55 6.59
C GLY A 41 -12.08 -33.87 7.96
N GLY A 42 -13.11 -33.05 8.16
CA GLY A 42 -13.45 -32.43 9.46
C GLY A 42 -12.83 -31.06 9.74
N GLY A 43 -11.78 -30.65 9.00
CA GLY A 43 -11.11 -29.37 9.23
C GLY A 43 -12.04 -28.16 9.06
N LEU A 44 -11.87 -27.15 9.92
CA LEU A 44 -12.74 -25.98 9.98
C LEU A 44 -11.92 -24.69 9.98
N THR A 45 -12.43 -23.66 9.30
CA THR A 45 -11.92 -22.30 9.42
C THR A 45 -13.08 -21.34 9.57
N TYR A 46 -13.16 -20.65 10.69
CA TYR A 46 -14.12 -19.59 10.94
C TYR A 46 -13.37 -18.28 11.15
N ARG A 47 -13.69 -17.25 10.39
CA ARG A 47 -13.09 -15.93 10.58
C ARG A 47 -14.17 -14.86 10.60
N LEU A 48 -14.19 -14.09 11.69
CA LEU A 48 -14.97 -12.88 11.83
C LEU A 48 -14.01 -11.69 11.76
N SER A 49 -14.26 -10.77 10.85
CA SER A 49 -13.47 -9.55 10.73
C SER A 49 -14.37 -8.35 10.62
N GLY A 50 -13.95 -7.27 11.27
CA GLY A 50 -14.64 -5.98 11.22
C GLY A 50 -13.67 -4.87 10.88
N GLY A 51 -14.23 -3.71 10.60
CA GLY A 51 -13.47 -2.47 10.51
C GLY A 51 -14.41 -1.31 10.74
N ILE A 52 -14.01 -0.39 11.60
CA ILE A 52 -14.67 0.90 11.80
C ILE A 52 -13.62 1.97 11.60
N ALA A 53 -13.94 2.99 10.81
CA ALA A 53 -13.06 4.14 10.59
C ALA A 53 -13.87 5.43 10.65
N VAL A 54 -13.39 6.38 11.44
CA VAL A 54 -14.01 7.70 11.62
C VAL A 54 -13.02 8.81 11.29
N ARG A 55 -13.54 9.89 10.70
CA ARG A 55 -12.80 11.14 10.48
C ARG A 55 -13.60 12.32 11.02
N PRO A 56 -13.53 12.58 12.34
CA PRO A 56 -14.32 13.65 12.97
C PRO A 56 -13.98 15.03 12.42
N ALA A 57 -12.72 15.24 12.04
CA ALA A 57 -12.23 16.47 11.41
C ALA A 57 -11.12 16.13 10.39
N PRO A 58 -10.80 17.00 9.41
CA PRO A 58 -9.81 16.72 8.37
C PRO A 58 -8.41 16.36 8.86
N ARG A 59 -8.10 16.68 10.12
CA ARG A 59 -6.79 16.44 10.75
C ARG A 59 -6.76 15.17 11.59
N TRP A 60 -7.89 14.52 11.84
CA TRP A 60 -8.01 13.39 12.77
C TRP A 60 -8.61 12.18 12.05
N SER A 61 -7.96 11.03 12.16
CA SER A 61 -8.51 9.76 11.67
C SER A 61 -8.23 8.66 12.66
N LEU A 62 -9.28 7.94 13.05
CA LEU A 62 -9.21 6.76 13.92
C LEU A 62 -9.80 5.56 13.18
N SER A 63 -9.15 4.40 13.26
CA SER A 63 -9.72 3.13 12.80
C SER A 63 -9.44 2.00 13.78
N VAL A 64 -10.36 1.05 13.82
CA VAL A 64 -10.24 -0.20 14.57
C VAL A 64 -10.66 -1.35 13.65
N ASP A 65 -9.79 -2.35 13.53
CA ASP A 65 -9.95 -3.50 12.66
C ASP A 65 -9.81 -4.79 13.48
N PRO A 66 -10.90 -5.25 14.14
CA PRO A 66 -10.88 -6.51 14.88
C PRO A 66 -10.92 -7.69 13.93
N ASN A 67 -10.24 -8.76 14.33
CA ASN A 67 -10.23 -10.02 13.64
C ASN A 67 -10.16 -11.19 14.63
N TYR A 68 -11.16 -12.06 14.55
CA TYR A 68 -11.16 -13.37 15.16
C TYR A 68 -10.98 -14.44 14.09
N LEU A 69 -10.09 -15.40 14.34
CA LEU A 69 -9.86 -16.56 13.50
C LEU A 69 -9.83 -17.80 14.38
N ARG A 70 -10.72 -18.76 14.12
CA ARG A 70 -10.61 -20.12 14.62
C ARG A 70 -10.25 -21.05 13.46
N HIS A 71 -9.21 -21.85 13.66
CA HIS A 71 -8.73 -22.81 12.68
C HIS A 71 -8.56 -24.18 13.35
N VAL A 72 -9.25 -25.18 12.81
CA VAL A 72 -9.17 -26.56 13.25
C VAL A 72 -8.57 -27.40 12.12
N ASP A 73 -7.44 -28.03 12.39
CA ASP A 73 -6.77 -28.97 11.50
C ASP A 73 -6.62 -30.33 12.20
N HIS A 74 -7.13 -31.39 11.58
CA HIS A 74 -7.06 -32.75 12.12
C HIS A 74 -5.87 -33.55 11.57
N GLN A 75 -5.13 -33.01 10.60
CA GLN A 75 -4.11 -33.73 9.84
C GLN A 75 -2.71 -33.14 10.09
N GLN A 76 -2.47 -32.54 11.26
CA GLN A 76 -1.15 -32.05 11.62
C GLN A 76 -0.23 -33.23 11.91
N TYR A 77 0.73 -33.46 11.02
CA TYR A 77 1.78 -34.43 11.24
C TYR A 77 2.61 -34.05 12.47
N VAL A 78 2.81 -35.03 13.37
CA VAL A 78 3.61 -34.88 14.59
C VAL A 78 4.91 -35.65 14.46
N THR A 79 4.83 -36.96 14.19
CA THR A 79 5.98 -37.85 14.15
C THR A 79 5.61 -39.18 13.49
N GLU A 80 6.61 -40.05 13.30
CA GLU A 80 6.44 -41.42 12.84
C GLU A 80 7.12 -42.40 13.79
N LEU A 81 6.53 -43.59 13.91
CA LEU A 81 7.04 -44.68 14.75
C LEU A 81 7.30 -45.91 13.88
N ALA A 82 8.23 -46.77 14.31
CA ALA A 82 8.41 -48.08 13.68
C ALA A 82 7.19 -49.00 13.91
N GLY A 83 7.06 -50.04 13.07
CA GLY A 83 6.04 -51.07 13.23
C GLY A 83 4.70 -50.74 12.56
N GLY A 84 4.71 -49.98 11.46
CA GLY A 84 3.51 -49.76 10.63
C GLY A 84 3.33 -50.80 9.52
N PRO A 85 2.21 -50.76 8.79
CA PRO A 85 1.99 -51.55 7.58
C PRO A 85 3.04 -51.29 6.48
N VAL A 86 3.29 -52.28 5.62
CA VAL A 86 4.18 -52.12 4.43
C VAL A 86 3.66 -51.01 3.51
N ALA A 87 2.34 -50.86 3.39
CA ALA A 87 1.71 -49.79 2.61
C ALA A 87 2.05 -48.37 3.12
N THR A 88 2.48 -48.24 4.38
CA THR A 88 2.97 -46.99 4.97
C THR A 88 4.48 -47.05 5.23
N TYR A 89 5.22 -47.79 4.40
CA TYR A 89 6.67 -47.95 4.46
C TYR A 89 7.16 -48.53 5.80
N SER A 90 6.35 -49.39 6.41
CA SER A 90 6.59 -49.95 7.74
C SER A 90 6.68 -48.90 8.86
N ARG A 91 6.17 -47.68 8.60
CA ARG A 91 6.05 -46.57 9.55
C ARG A 91 4.61 -46.36 9.97
N ARG A 92 4.40 -46.05 11.25
CA ARG A 92 3.13 -45.61 11.80
C ARG A 92 3.18 -44.10 11.98
N TYR A 93 2.50 -43.37 11.10
CA TYR A 93 2.42 -41.92 11.15
C TYR A 93 1.43 -41.47 12.24
N VAL A 94 1.87 -40.52 13.05
CA VAL A 94 1.10 -39.95 14.16
C VAL A 94 0.69 -38.53 13.79
N PHE A 95 -0.61 -38.28 13.84
CA PHE A 95 -1.21 -36.99 13.57
C PHE A 95 -1.90 -36.45 14.83
N ALA A 96 -1.95 -35.13 14.95
CA ALA A 96 -2.67 -34.43 16.02
C ALA A 96 -3.75 -33.52 15.44
N THR A 97 -4.76 -33.27 16.25
CA THR A 97 -5.69 -32.16 16.02
C THR A 97 -5.13 -30.89 16.64
N VAL A 98 -5.12 -29.84 15.84
CA VAL A 98 -4.75 -28.49 16.23
C VAL A 98 -6.00 -27.63 16.14
N ASP A 99 -6.48 -27.12 17.29
CA ASP A 99 -7.54 -26.12 17.36
C ASP A 99 -6.92 -24.81 17.87
N GLN A 100 -6.80 -23.85 16.98
CA GLN A 100 -6.20 -22.55 17.27
C GLN A 100 -7.26 -21.46 17.15
N SER A 101 -7.34 -20.63 18.18
CA SER A 101 -8.19 -19.46 18.22
C SER A 101 -7.33 -18.22 18.40
N THR A 102 -7.35 -17.33 17.41
CA THR A 102 -6.56 -16.10 17.37
C THR A 102 -7.48 -14.89 17.39
N TRP A 103 -7.21 -14.00 18.33
CA TRP A 103 -7.83 -12.69 18.40
C TRP A 103 -6.79 -11.61 18.13
N LEU A 104 -7.10 -10.72 17.20
CA LEU A 104 -6.27 -9.58 16.84
C LEU A 104 -7.17 -8.36 16.71
N ALA A 105 -6.73 -7.21 17.22
CA ALA A 105 -7.38 -5.94 16.93
C ALA A 105 -6.30 -4.92 16.59
N GLN A 106 -6.35 -4.39 15.36
CA GLN A 106 -5.49 -3.29 14.97
C GLN A 106 -6.20 -1.97 15.24
N ILE A 107 -5.56 -1.09 16.00
CA ILE A 107 -6.04 0.27 16.25
C ILE A 107 -5.08 1.23 15.56
N ARG A 108 -5.60 2.15 14.76
CA ARG A 108 -4.79 3.16 14.06
C ARG A 108 -5.33 4.55 14.29
N PHE A 109 -4.49 5.40 14.87
CA PHE A 109 -4.74 6.82 15.03
C PHE A 109 -3.81 7.62 14.13
N ASN A 110 -4.33 8.62 13.43
CA ASN A 110 -3.57 9.51 12.56
C ASN A 110 -3.94 10.96 12.88
N TYR A 111 -2.91 11.81 13.00
CA TYR A 111 -3.06 13.23 13.21
C TYR A 111 -2.17 14.03 12.26
N THR A 112 -2.72 15.04 11.57
CA THR A 112 -1.97 15.87 10.63
C THR A 112 -1.61 17.23 11.25
N ILE A 113 -0.32 17.55 11.24
CA ILE A 113 0.23 18.85 11.67
C ILE A 113 0.52 19.69 10.43
N LYS A 114 -0.04 20.91 10.39
CA LYS A 114 0.39 21.94 9.43
C LYS A 114 1.40 22.84 10.14
N ALA A 115 2.61 22.95 9.62
CA ALA A 115 3.55 23.98 10.07
C ALA A 115 3.00 25.36 9.67
N GLY A 116 3.00 26.29 10.62
CA GLY A 116 2.55 27.67 10.38
C GLY A 116 3.48 28.43 9.42
N PRO A 117 3.04 29.57 8.86
CA PRO A 117 3.76 30.31 7.82
C PRO A 117 5.11 30.94 8.24
N HIS A 118 5.59 30.76 9.48
CA HIS A 118 6.80 31.41 9.99
C HIS A 118 8.14 30.79 9.53
N GLY A 119 8.12 29.82 8.61
CA GLY A 119 9.33 29.18 8.07
C GLY A 119 9.85 29.71 6.72
N ARG A 120 9.27 30.77 6.16
CA ARG A 120 9.64 31.31 4.83
C ARG A 120 10.06 32.78 4.88
N SER A 121 11.02 33.13 5.73
CA SER A 121 11.65 34.46 5.71
C SER A 121 13.18 34.38 5.69
N LEU A 122 13.76 33.73 4.68
CA LEU A 122 15.23 33.77 4.50
C LEU A 122 15.73 33.65 3.06
N ARG A 123 14.89 33.89 2.05
CA ARG A 123 15.31 33.90 0.63
C ARG A 123 14.97 35.17 -0.16
N ARG A 124 14.62 36.28 0.52
CA ARG A 124 14.32 37.57 -0.14
C ARG A 124 15.24 38.74 0.25
N ALA A 125 16.31 38.50 1.02
CA ALA A 125 17.22 39.56 1.44
C ALA A 125 18.49 39.72 0.58
N LEU A 126 18.76 38.86 -0.41
CA LEU A 126 20.00 38.92 -1.21
C LEU A 126 19.81 39.39 -2.66
N ARG A 127 18.69 40.04 -3.00
CA ARG A 127 18.43 40.56 -4.36
C ARG A 127 18.02 42.04 -4.40
N ARG A 128 18.61 42.84 -3.52
CA ARG A 128 18.81 44.27 -3.66
C ARG A 128 20.27 44.44 -3.25
N GLU A 129 21.21 44.39 -4.19
CA GLU A 129 21.82 45.60 -4.71
C GLU A 129 22.50 45.30 -6.04
N ARG A 130 22.03 45.93 -7.11
CA ARG A 130 22.87 46.27 -8.26
C ARG A 130 22.61 47.74 -8.55
N PRO A 131 23.54 48.66 -8.26
CA PRO A 131 23.39 50.04 -8.63
C PRO A 131 23.49 50.15 -10.16
N VAL A 132 22.52 50.84 -10.77
CA VAL A 132 22.55 51.20 -12.18
C VAL A 132 23.60 52.29 -12.36
N LEU A 133 24.75 51.97 -12.92
CA LEU A 133 25.70 52.98 -13.37
C LEU A 133 25.14 53.66 -14.63
N ARG A 134 24.71 54.91 -14.47
CA ARG A 134 24.31 55.80 -15.56
C ARG A 134 25.56 56.55 -16.03
N SER A 135 26.17 56.13 -17.14
CA SER A 135 27.21 56.92 -17.81
C SER A 135 26.59 57.77 -18.91
N ARG A 136 26.74 59.10 -18.76
CA ARG A 136 26.35 60.13 -19.74
C ARG A 136 27.63 60.87 -20.18
N ARG A 137 27.97 60.82 -21.46
CA ARG A 137 28.81 61.74 -22.27
C ARG A 137 28.97 61.10 -23.66
N ALA A 138 29.08 61.77 -24.80
CA ALA A 138 28.84 63.14 -25.25
C ALA A 138 28.84 63.07 -26.79
N ALA A 139 28.23 64.07 -27.43
CA ALA A 139 28.09 64.17 -28.88
C ALA A 139 29.35 64.70 -29.60
N GLY A 140 29.40 64.42 -30.91
CA GLY A 140 30.14 65.15 -31.96
C GLY A 140 31.05 64.24 -32.81
N ALA A 141 31.20 64.36 -34.13
CA ALA A 141 30.54 65.09 -35.22
C ALA A 141 31.18 64.59 -36.55
N ALA A 142 30.45 64.67 -37.69
CA ALA A 142 30.88 64.61 -39.11
C ALA A 142 31.58 63.31 -39.63
N GLY A 143 31.19 62.60 -40.70
CA GLY A 143 30.58 62.90 -42.01
C GLY A 143 31.66 62.78 -43.13
N PRO A 144 31.38 62.54 -44.44
CA PRO A 144 30.38 61.73 -45.14
C PRO A 144 31.02 60.74 -46.17
N GLY A 145 30.24 59.83 -46.76
CA GLY A 145 30.70 59.00 -47.90
C GLY A 145 29.65 58.04 -48.43
N ALA A 146 28.90 58.46 -49.45
CA ALA A 146 28.05 57.62 -50.29
C ALA A 146 28.84 57.21 -51.57
N PRO A 147 28.27 56.49 -52.57
CA PRO A 147 27.44 55.26 -52.58
C PRO A 147 27.99 54.20 -53.58
N ASN A 148 27.47 52.97 -53.58
CA ASN A 148 27.31 52.11 -54.80
C ASN A 148 26.54 50.84 -54.41
N LEU A 149 25.29 50.65 -54.86
CA LEU A 149 24.83 50.11 -56.15
C LEU A 149 25.11 48.61 -56.39
N ARG A 150 23.97 47.92 -56.58
CA ARG A 150 23.65 46.81 -57.51
C ARG A 150 23.62 45.36 -57.02
N HIS A 151 22.44 44.78 -57.32
CA HIS A 151 22.12 43.44 -57.82
C HIS A 151 22.57 42.23 -56.98
N GLY A 152 21.75 41.22 -56.75
CA GLY A 152 20.47 40.85 -57.32
C GLY A 152 20.26 39.34 -57.11
N ARG A 153 19.01 38.89 -57.32
CA ARG A 153 18.57 37.50 -57.58
C ARG A 153 18.80 36.44 -56.48
N GLU A 154 17.73 35.83 -55.95
CA GLU A 154 16.91 34.76 -56.55
C GLU A 154 17.52 33.37 -56.25
N HIS A 155 16.74 32.53 -55.56
CA HIS A 155 16.57 31.08 -55.72
C HIS A 155 16.26 30.37 -54.38
N ASP A 156 14.96 30.13 -54.18
CA ASP A 156 14.28 28.82 -54.16
C ASP A 156 14.89 27.56 -53.51
N HIS A 157 13.95 26.77 -52.97
CA HIS A 157 13.98 25.34 -52.57
C HIS A 157 14.82 24.97 -51.33
N ALA A 158 14.35 24.13 -50.39
CA ALA A 158 13.24 23.18 -50.33
C ALA A 158 12.77 23.00 -48.87
#